data_AF-A0A956E1Z5-F1
#
_entry.id   AF-A0A956E1Z5-F1
#
_cell.length_a   1.000
_cell.length_b   1.000
_cell.length_c   1.000
_cell.angle_alpha   90.00
_cell.angle_beta   90.00
_cell.angle_gamma   90.00
#
_symmetry.space_group_name_H-M   'P 1'
#
loop_
_entity.id
_entity.type
_entity.pdbx_description
1 polymer ?
#
loop_
_entity_poly.entity_id
_entity_poly.type
_entity_poly.pdbx_seq_one_letter_code
_entity_poly.pdbx_strand_id
1 'polypeptide(L)'
;MSRAVLRLLEVVRAQLGAADARLEIGGLDPDDPHLVWVNLEDSERVVVVFEDPPEDREAQRERLVALLNTFAETLSGVEPGEAMQRHAPPDRRLEQVLDALRSRCGASLALIVDEQSPMLWSRSGLGSGFDRDLLLDVLATSRACQELGLLFGELVRLEPEELQVQIQAALKQGSASRHRQRELVTRIERARGEIDVEQVDRALAAAALVELVTQQQRGSDRFAVEAPGRVHVGRRITGIYWVALTVEASWSELQTEAALRDLLPGIERLVLALPPFDPPPRGARVLRLPSPLRSV
;
A
#
# COMPACT_ATOMS: atom_id res chain seq x y z
N MET A 1 -26.74 16.53 12.87
CA MET A 1 -25.89 17.41 12.05
C MET A 1 -25.08 18.32 12.98
N SER A 2 -23.77 18.47 12.78
CA SER A 2 -22.91 19.25 13.70
C SER A 2 -23.14 20.76 13.51
N ARG A 3 -22.87 21.56 14.55
CA ARG A 3 -22.95 23.04 14.49
C ARG A 3 -22.00 23.63 13.44
N ALA A 4 -20.89 22.95 13.18
CA ALA A 4 -19.90 23.35 12.19
C ALA A 4 -20.48 23.21 10.76
N VAL A 5 -21.14 22.08 10.46
CA VAL A 5 -21.78 21.85 9.15
C VAL A 5 -22.88 22.86 8.88
N LEU A 6 -23.73 23.17 9.87
CA LEU A 6 -24.75 24.22 9.73
C LEU A 6 -24.14 25.58 9.37
N ARG A 7 -23.03 25.95 10.02
CA ARG A 7 -22.33 27.20 9.74
C ARG A 7 -21.67 27.21 8.36
N LEU A 8 -21.14 26.07 7.89
CA LEU A 8 -20.66 25.94 6.51
C LEU A 8 -21.80 26.20 5.53
N LEU A 9 -22.95 25.54 5.71
CA LEU A 9 -24.08 25.68 4.79
C LEU A 9 -24.60 27.12 4.76
N GLU A 10 -24.63 27.81 5.91
CA GLU A 10 -24.94 29.25 5.98
C GLU A 10 -23.93 30.10 5.19
N VAL A 11 -22.64 29.82 5.30
CA VAL A 11 -21.59 30.53 4.55
C VAL A 11 -21.71 30.26 3.06
N VAL A 12 -21.88 28.99 2.65
CA VAL A 12 -22.07 28.59 1.26
C VAL A 12 -23.28 29.31 0.66
N ARG A 13 -24.42 29.30 1.37
CA ARG A 13 -25.64 30.00 0.96
C ARG A 13 -25.38 31.49 0.74
N ALA A 14 -24.73 32.14 1.71
CA ALA A 14 -24.46 33.58 1.66
C ALA A 14 -23.45 33.96 0.56
N GLN A 15 -22.37 33.19 0.39
CA GLN A 15 -21.29 33.51 -0.55
C GLN A 15 -21.67 33.28 -2.01
N LEU A 16 -22.54 32.30 -2.27
CA LEU A 16 -23.00 32.00 -3.61
C LEU A 16 -24.28 32.76 -3.98
N GLY A 17 -24.94 33.43 -3.02
CA GLY A 17 -26.21 34.12 -3.27
C GLY A 17 -27.36 33.13 -3.51
N ALA A 18 -27.32 31.99 -2.84
CA ALA A 18 -28.28 30.91 -3.01
C ALA A 18 -29.53 31.10 -2.13
N ALA A 19 -30.66 30.55 -2.56
CA ALA A 19 -31.88 30.49 -1.78
C ALA A 19 -31.75 29.48 -0.63
N ASP A 20 -31.10 28.33 -0.88
CA ASP A 20 -30.88 27.28 0.10
C ASP A 20 -29.51 26.59 -0.11
N ALA A 21 -28.99 26.00 0.95
CA ALA A 21 -27.81 25.14 0.91
C ALA A 21 -28.00 23.99 1.89
N ARG A 22 -27.85 22.76 1.40
CA ARG A 22 -28.12 21.55 2.17
C ARG A 22 -27.09 20.46 1.90
N LEU A 23 -27.00 19.53 2.84
CA LEU A 23 -26.27 18.28 2.69
C LEU A 23 -27.27 17.19 2.34
N GLU A 24 -27.06 16.52 1.21
CA GLU A 24 -27.81 15.33 0.82
C GLU A 24 -26.95 14.09 0.98
N ILE A 25 -27.58 12.96 1.31
CA ILE A 25 -26.94 11.65 1.48
C ILE A 25 -27.65 10.66 0.55
N GLY A 26 -26.91 10.11 -0.40
CA GLY A 26 -27.41 9.21 -1.44
C GLY A 26 -28.17 9.90 -2.56
N GLY A 27 -28.71 9.07 -3.46
CA GLY A 27 -29.57 9.50 -4.57
C GLY A 27 -28.84 9.60 -5.92
N LEU A 28 -29.63 9.74 -6.98
CA LEU A 28 -29.12 10.00 -8.33
C LEU A 28 -28.64 11.45 -8.44
N ASP A 29 -27.68 11.69 -9.32
CA ASP A 29 -27.21 13.04 -9.65
C ASP A 29 -28.38 13.95 -10.05
N PRO A 30 -28.60 15.09 -9.36
CA PRO A 30 -29.75 15.92 -9.64
C PRO A 30 -29.54 16.65 -10.97
N ASP A 31 -30.52 16.49 -11.86
CA ASP A 31 -30.61 17.15 -13.16
C ASP A 31 -31.61 18.30 -13.10
N ASP A 32 -31.32 19.29 -12.24
CA ASP A 32 -32.14 20.50 -12.09
C ASP A 32 -31.25 21.73 -12.39
N PRO A 33 -31.67 22.62 -13.31
CA PRO A 33 -30.91 23.82 -13.66
C PRO A 33 -30.75 24.81 -12.49
N HIS A 34 -31.62 24.77 -11.48
CA HIS A 34 -31.53 25.60 -10.27
C HIS A 34 -30.52 25.06 -9.25
N LEU A 35 -29.91 23.90 -9.50
CA LEU A 35 -29.01 23.25 -8.56
C LEU A 35 -27.56 23.29 -9.04
N VAL A 36 -26.68 23.61 -8.09
CA VAL A 36 -25.24 23.39 -8.19
C VAL A 36 -24.84 22.51 -7.03
N TRP A 37 -24.07 21.46 -7.31
CA TRP A 37 -23.69 20.51 -6.28
C TRP A 37 -22.29 19.98 -6.47
N VAL A 38 -21.69 19.56 -5.36
CA VAL A 38 -20.38 18.93 -5.30
C VAL A 38 -20.47 17.74 -4.35
N ASN A 39 -19.99 16.59 -4.80
CA ASN A 39 -19.90 15.40 -3.95
C ASN A 39 -18.84 15.61 -2.86
N LEU A 40 -19.22 15.28 -1.63
CA LEU A 40 -18.36 15.20 -0.45
C LEU A 40 -18.09 13.72 -0.13
N GLU A 41 -17.55 12.92 -1.05
CA GLU A 41 -17.29 11.47 -0.90
C GLU A 41 -18.52 10.57 -0.57
N ASP A 42 -18.43 9.27 -0.90
CA ASP A 42 -19.34 8.18 -0.50
C ASP A 42 -20.84 8.52 -0.33
N SER A 43 -21.41 9.06 -1.40
CA SER A 43 -22.84 9.37 -1.54
C SER A 43 -23.30 10.67 -0.88
N GLU A 44 -22.46 11.41 -0.16
CA GLU A 44 -22.84 12.73 0.35
C GLU A 44 -22.55 13.83 -0.67
N ARG A 45 -23.39 14.86 -0.71
CA ARG A 45 -23.16 16.03 -1.55
C ARG A 45 -23.70 17.30 -0.91
N VAL A 46 -22.98 18.39 -1.13
CA VAL A 46 -23.52 19.72 -0.85
C VAL A 46 -24.30 20.16 -2.07
N VAL A 47 -25.56 20.46 -1.86
CA VAL A 47 -26.47 20.97 -2.88
C VAL A 47 -26.82 22.40 -2.53
N VAL A 48 -26.61 23.27 -3.50
CA VAL A 48 -26.90 24.70 -3.43
C VAL A 48 -28.06 24.97 -4.39
N VAL A 49 -29.13 25.56 -3.86
CA VAL A 49 -30.38 25.82 -4.57
C VAL A 49 -30.49 27.31 -4.84
N PHE A 50 -30.72 27.67 -6.10
CA PHE A 50 -30.92 29.06 -6.51
C PHE A 50 -32.40 29.33 -6.82
N GLU A 51 -32.87 30.55 -6.53
CA GLU A 51 -34.24 30.99 -6.87
C GLU A 51 -34.44 31.01 -8.40
N ASP A 52 -33.48 31.60 -9.11
CA ASP A 52 -33.37 31.55 -10.57
C ASP A 52 -32.12 30.74 -10.99
N PRO A 53 -32.12 30.03 -12.14
CA PRO A 53 -30.95 29.30 -12.60
C PRO A 53 -29.75 30.24 -12.77
N PRO A 54 -28.57 29.93 -12.21
CA PRO A 54 -27.42 30.81 -12.36
C PRO A 54 -26.94 30.84 -13.82
N GLU A 55 -26.57 32.03 -14.31
CA GLU A 55 -26.14 32.23 -15.70
C GLU A 55 -24.93 31.36 -16.08
N ASP A 56 -24.02 31.12 -15.13
CA ASP A 56 -22.86 30.25 -15.26
C ASP A 56 -22.78 29.24 -14.11
N ARG A 57 -23.34 28.05 -14.36
CA ARG A 57 -23.37 26.94 -13.38
C ARG A 57 -21.98 26.41 -13.05
N GLU A 58 -21.06 26.41 -14.01
CA GLU A 58 -19.73 25.82 -13.82
C GLU A 58 -18.86 26.75 -12.96
N ALA A 59 -18.93 28.07 -13.19
CA ALA A 59 -18.27 29.04 -12.32
C ALA A 59 -18.79 28.97 -10.88
N GLN A 60 -20.10 28.76 -10.67
CA GLN A 60 -20.66 28.57 -9.33
C GLN A 60 -20.20 27.25 -8.69
N ARG A 61 -20.04 26.19 -9.49
CA ARG A 61 -19.50 24.91 -9.04
C ARG A 61 -18.05 25.03 -8.59
N GLU A 62 -17.20 25.71 -9.36
CA GLU A 62 -15.80 25.96 -9.01
C GLU A 62 -15.70 26.77 -7.71
N ARG A 63 -16.53 27.79 -7.55
CA ARG A 63 -16.61 28.58 -6.31
C ARG A 63 -17.06 27.74 -5.12
N LEU A 64 -18.03 26.84 -5.31
CA LEU A 64 -18.47 25.91 -4.28
C LEU A 64 -17.32 24.97 -3.87
N VAL A 65 -16.57 24.39 -4.83
CA VAL A 65 -15.38 23.57 -4.53
C VAL A 65 -14.35 24.36 -3.73
N ALA A 66 -14.05 25.60 -4.12
CA ALA A 66 -13.08 26.45 -3.42
C ALA A 66 -13.52 26.75 -1.97
N LEU A 67 -14.81 27.03 -1.74
CA LEU A 67 -15.36 27.25 -0.41
C LEU A 67 -15.27 25.98 0.45
N LEU A 68 -15.64 24.82 -0.11
CA LEU A 68 -15.59 23.54 0.62
C LEU A 68 -14.15 23.19 1.01
N ASN A 69 -13.17 23.41 0.11
CA ASN A 69 -11.75 23.20 0.41
C ASN A 69 -11.24 24.14 1.51
N THR A 70 -11.67 25.41 1.52
CA THR A 70 -11.27 26.39 2.54
C THR A 70 -11.80 26.01 3.93
N PHE A 71 -13.00 25.44 3.99
CA PHE A 71 -13.66 25.09 5.25
C PHE A 71 -13.43 23.65 5.70
N ALA A 72 -12.88 22.78 4.85
CA ALA A 72 -12.47 21.43 5.22
C ALA A 72 -11.55 21.43 6.45
N GLU A 73 -10.67 22.42 6.55
CA GLU A 73 -9.77 22.61 7.70
C GLU A 73 -10.51 23.08 8.96
N THR A 74 -11.54 23.93 8.82
CA THR A 74 -12.26 24.54 9.95
C THR A 74 -13.32 23.61 10.53
N LEU A 75 -13.96 22.79 9.70
CA LEU A 75 -14.98 21.82 10.12
C LEU A 75 -14.39 20.65 10.93
N SER A 76 -13.09 20.44 10.81
CA SER A 76 -12.44 19.24 11.30
C SER A 76 -12.01 19.30 12.76
N GLY A 77 -11.83 20.49 13.37
CA GLY A 77 -11.53 20.67 14.82
C GLY A 77 -10.34 19.85 15.37
N VAL A 78 -9.58 19.24 14.47
CA VAL A 78 -8.55 18.23 14.63
C VAL A 78 -7.61 18.48 13.46
N GLU A 79 -6.29 18.38 13.70
CA GLU A 79 -5.21 18.69 12.75
C GLU A 79 -5.55 18.28 11.30
N PRO A 80 -5.17 19.07 10.26
CA PRO A 80 -5.77 19.10 8.91
C PRO A 80 -5.72 17.80 8.07
N GLY A 81 -5.28 16.67 8.61
CA GLY A 81 -5.31 15.36 7.97
C GLY A 81 -6.44 14.45 8.44
N GLU A 82 -6.90 14.53 9.68
CA GLU A 82 -7.59 13.38 10.30
C GLU A 82 -9.08 13.21 9.94
N ALA A 83 -9.79 14.26 9.50
CA ALA A 83 -11.22 14.16 9.19
C ALA A 83 -11.50 13.57 7.80
N MET A 84 -10.74 13.99 6.78
CA MET A 84 -10.80 13.41 5.43
C MET A 84 -10.29 11.95 5.43
N GLN A 85 -9.34 11.64 6.32
CA GLN A 85 -8.84 10.28 6.56
C GLN A 85 -9.88 9.32 7.13
N ARG A 86 -11.04 9.77 7.66
CA ARG A 86 -12.05 8.86 8.22
C ARG A 86 -12.94 8.20 7.17
N HIS A 87 -13.06 8.80 5.99
CA HIS A 87 -13.97 8.35 4.93
C HIS A 87 -13.27 7.69 3.74
N ALA A 88 -11.94 7.81 3.63
CA ALA A 88 -11.20 7.06 2.63
C ALA A 88 -11.42 5.54 2.78
N PRO A 89 -11.45 4.79 1.65
CA PRO A 89 -11.44 3.34 1.67
C PRO A 89 -10.37 2.77 2.61
N PRO A 90 -10.66 1.65 3.35
CA PRO A 90 -9.75 1.15 4.39
C PRO A 90 -8.33 0.86 3.91
N ASP A 91 -8.15 0.48 2.64
CA ASP A 91 -6.86 0.28 1.97
C ASP A 91 -6.06 1.59 1.87
N ARG A 92 -6.67 2.68 1.39
CA ARG A 92 -6.01 3.99 1.31
C ARG A 92 -5.65 4.54 2.68
N ARG A 93 -6.54 4.35 3.66
CA ARG A 93 -6.25 4.75 5.05
C ARG A 93 -5.10 3.97 5.62
N LEU A 94 -5.02 2.68 5.31
CA LEU A 94 -3.93 1.82 5.75
C LEU A 94 -2.60 2.28 5.16
N GLU A 95 -2.57 2.60 3.86
CA GLU A 95 -1.39 3.18 3.21
C GLU A 95 -0.96 4.50 3.85
N GLN A 96 -1.90 5.41 4.14
CA GLN A 96 -1.61 6.68 4.81
C GLN A 96 -1.06 6.51 6.22
N VAL A 97 -1.62 5.57 7.00
CA VAL A 97 -1.12 5.26 8.34
C VAL A 97 0.28 4.62 8.26
N LEU A 98 0.54 3.79 7.25
CA LEU A 98 1.88 3.25 6.99
C LEU A 98 2.86 4.34 6.55
N ASP A 99 2.44 5.32 5.75
CA ASP A 99 3.26 6.48 5.38
C ASP A 99 3.61 7.34 6.60
N ALA A 100 2.64 7.56 7.49
CA ALA A 100 2.87 8.27 8.75
C ALA A 100 3.83 7.49 9.67
N LEU A 101 3.65 6.17 9.78
CA LEU A 101 4.56 5.30 10.54
C LEU A 101 5.97 5.33 9.94
N ARG A 102 6.09 5.19 8.62
CA ARG A 102 7.36 5.23 7.89
C ARG A 102 8.09 6.54 8.18
N SER A 103 7.39 7.67 8.04
CA SER A 103 7.95 9.01 8.27
C SER A 103 8.38 9.20 9.73
N ARG A 104 7.56 8.81 10.71
CA ARG A 104 7.87 8.93 12.15
C ARG A 104 9.06 8.06 12.57
N CYS A 105 9.24 6.90 11.96
CA CYS A 105 10.34 5.98 12.24
C CYS A 105 11.63 6.31 11.47
N GLY A 106 11.61 7.26 10.53
CA GLY A 106 12.73 7.44 9.59
C GLY A 106 12.97 6.19 8.74
N ALA A 107 11.91 5.45 8.42
CA ALA A 107 11.99 4.23 7.64
C ALA A 107 12.01 4.54 6.13
N SER A 108 12.75 3.75 5.36
CA SER A 108 12.72 3.79 3.90
C SER A 108 11.52 3.00 3.33
N LEU A 109 10.96 2.08 4.12
CA LEU A 109 9.90 1.17 3.72
C LEU A 109 9.05 0.75 4.93
N ALA A 110 7.74 0.65 4.76
CA ALA A 110 6.83 0.00 5.70
C ALA A 110 5.88 -0.96 4.96
N LEU A 111 5.67 -2.17 5.49
CA LEU A 111 4.85 -3.22 4.89
C LEU A 111 3.90 -3.83 5.92
N ILE A 112 2.77 -4.35 5.44
CA ILE A 112 1.93 -5.29 6.17
C ILE A 112 1.96 -6.64 5.46
N VAL A 113 2.42 -7.67 6.16
CA VAL A 113 2.62 -9.02 5.63
C VAL A 113 1.76 -9.99 6.42
N ASP A 114 1.04 -10.88 5.73
CA ASP A 114 0.35 -12.01 6.36
C ASP A 114 1.31 -13.21 6.47
N GLU A 115 1.54 -13.72 7.69
CA GLU A 115 2.46 -14.82 7.97
C GLU A 115 2.03 -16.15 7.32
N GLN A 116 0.72 -16.41 7.20
CA GLN A 116 0.18 -17.68 6.70
C GLN A 116 0.03 -17.70 5.19
N SER A 117 -0.31 -16.55 4.63
CA SER A 117 -0.30 -16.28 3.20
C SER A 117 0.58 -15.05 3.03
N PRO A 118 1.88 -15.16 2.68
CA PRO A 118 2.87 -14.06 2.63
C PRO A 118 2.60 -13.01 1.55
N MET A 119 1.33 -12.73 1.34
CA MET A 119 0.75 -11.63 0.64
C MET A 119 1.08 -10.32 1.33
N LEU A 120 1.43 -9.37 0.48
CA LEU A 120 1.61 -7.99 0.86
C LEU A 120 0.24 -7.33 0.88
N TRP A 121 -0.26 -7.03 2.08
CA TRP A 121 -1.59 -6.45 2.27
C TRP A 121 -1.61 -4.94 2.02
N SER A 122 -0.56 -4.25 2.45
CA SER A 122 -0.40 -2.82 2.22
C SER A 122 1.07 -2.44 2.39
N ARG A 123 1.44 -1.26 1.89
CA ARG A 123 2.82 -0.79 1.84
C ARG A 123 2.92 0.72 1.76
N SER A 124 4.07 1.22 2.17
CA SER A 124 4.50 2.60 2.01
C SER A 124 5.96 2.62 1.59
N GLY A 125 6.29 3.46 0.61
CA GLY A 125 7.64 3.60 0.05
C GLY A 125 7.95 2.68 -1.15
N LEU A 126 6.95 2.02 -1.73
CA LEU A 126 7.09 1.12 -2.89
C LEU A 126 5.96 1.42 -3.90
N GLY A 127 6.18 1.40 -5.22
CA GLY A 127 5.17 1.77 -6.23
C GLY A 127 4.15 0.68 -6.58
N SER A 128 2.95 0.96 -7.07
CA SER A 128 1.77 0.03 -7.13
C SER A 128 1.94 -1.35 -7.81
N GLY A 129 3.02 -1.61 -8.55
CA GLY A 129 3.27 -2.89 -9.27
C GLY A 129 3.86 -4.06 -8.47
N PHE A 130 4.25 -3.87 -7.20
CA PHE A 130 4.86 -4.94 -6.40
C PHE A 130 3.84 -5.84 -5.72
N ASP A 131 3.86 -7.11 -6.08
CA ASP A 131 3.18 -8.18 -5.37
C ASP A 131 4.18 -9.14 -4.69
N ARG A 132 3.64 -10.14 -3.99
CA ARG A 132 4.44 -11.16 -3.30
C ARG A 132 5.31 -11.95 -4.27
N ASP A 133 4.76 -12.39 -5.39
CA ASP A 133 5.43 -13.35 -6.26
C ASP A 133 6.64 -12.68 -6.93
N LEU A 134 6.50 -11.42 -7.33
CA LEU A 134 7.61 -10.58 -7.76
C LEU A 134 8.66 -10.42 -6.66
N LEU A 135 8.27 -10.09 -5.42
CA LEU A 135 9.24 -9.93 -4.32
C LEU A 135 9.99 -11.24 -4.00
N LEU A 136 9.32 -12.38 -4.04
CA LEU A 136 9.96 -13.69 -3.86
C LEU A 136 10.89 -14.04 -5.04
N ASP A 137 10.51 -13.69 -6.27
CA ASP A 137 11.36 -13.88 -7.44
C ASP A 137 12.62 -13.01 -7.35
N VAL A 138 12.48 -11.74 -6.95
CA VAL A 138 13.59 -10.82 -6.67
C VAL A 138 14.52 -11.39 -5.61
N LEU A 139 13.99 -11.89 -4.49
CA LEU A 139 14.79 -12.47 -3.42
C LEU A 139 15.62 -13.67 -3.90
N ALA A 140 14.94 -14.62 -4.55
CA ALA A 140 15.56 -15.84 -5.03
C ALA A 140 16.60 -15.54 -6.12
N THR A 141 16.32 -14.58 -7.00
CA THR A 141 17.28 -14.10 -8.01
C THR A 141 18.48 -13.41 -7.36
N SER A 142 18.25 -12.57 -6.34
CA SER A 142 19.33 -11.90 -5.60
C SER A 142 20.26 -12.90 -4.92
N ARG A 143 19.72 -13.94 -4.30
CA ARG A 143 20.50 -15.02 -3.70
C ARG A 143 21.32 -15.79 -4.73
N ALA A 144 20.71 -16.13 -5.86
CA ALA A 144 21.42 -16.79 -6.95
C ALA A 144 22.58 -15.94 -7.49
N CYS A 145 22.45 -14.60 -7.51
CA CYS A 145 23.54 -13.69 -7.85
C CYS A 145 24.63 -13.70 -6.77
N GLN A 146 24.25 -13.65 -5.49
CA GLN A 146 25.19 -13.65 -4.36
C GLN A 146 26.03 -14.94 -4.29
N GLU A 147 25.45 -16.10 -4.59
CA GLU A 147 26.19 -17.38 -4.70
C GLU A 147 27.30 -17.34 -5.76
N LEU A 148 27.18 -16.44 -6.74
CA LEU A 148 28.16 -16.21 -7.80
C LEU A 148 29.10 -15.03 -7.49
N GLY A 149 28.98 -14.42 -6.30
CA GLY A 149 29.73 -13.22 -5.93
C GLY A 149 29.29 -11.96 -6.67
N LEU A 150 28.05 -11.92 -7.17
CA LEU A 150 27.47 -10.79 -7.90
C LEU A 150 26.41 -10.08 -7.05
N LEU A 151 26.26 -8.77 -7.27
CA LEU A 151 25.23 -7.96 -6.62
C LEU A 151 24.07 -7.73 -7.58
N PHE A 152 22.88 -8.25 -7.25
CA PHE A 152 21.69 -8.11 -8.08
C PHE A 152 21.35 -6.65 -8.42
N GLY A 153 21.47 -5.74 -7.45
CA GLY A 153 21.23 -4.32 -7.69
C GLY A 153 22.16 -3.69 -8.73
N GLU A 154 23.39 -4.19 -8.87
CA GLU A 154 24.30 -3.76 -9.93
C GLU A 154 23.89 -4.37 -11.27
N LEU A 155 23.58 -5.67 -11.28
CA LEU A 155 23.21 -6.40 -12.50
C LEU A 155 21.95 -5.85 -13.18
N VAL A 156 20.94 -5.43 -12.42
CA VAL A 156 19.70 -4.85 -12.95
C VAL A 156 19.94 -3.53 -13.70
N ARG A 157 21.06 -2.84 -13.40
CA ARG A 157 21.44 -1.54 -13.99
C ARG A 157 22.27 -1.66 -15.26
N LEU A 158 22.75 -2.86 -15.59
CA LEU A 158 23.60 -3.09 -16.76
C LEU A 158 22.80 -3.16 -18.05
N GLU A 159 23.45 -2.89 -19.17
CA GLU A 159 22.86 -3.20 -20.48
C GLU A 159 22.78 -4.73 -20.70
N PRO A 160 21.83 -5.23 -21.51
CA PRO A 160 21.62 -6.68 -21.70
C PRO A 160 22.88 -7.45 -22.11
N GLU A 161 23.73 -6.86 -22.96
CA GLU A 161 24.99 -7.47 -23.40
C GLU A 161 26.02 -7.59 -22.26
N GLU A 162 26.14 -6.53 -21.45
CA GLU A 162 27.04 -6.48 -20.29
C GLU A 162 26.60 -7.46 -19.20
N LEU A 163 25.29 -7.53 -18.95
CA LEU A 163 24.68 -8.50 -18.04
C LEU A 163 25.05 -9.94 -18.42
N GLN A 164 24.93 -10.29 -19.70
CA GLN A 164 25.28 -11.62 -20.20
C GLN A 164 26.77 -11.92 -19.99
N VAL A 165 27.64 -10.97 -20.30
CA VAL A 165 29.10 -11.11 -20.13
C VAL A 165 29.46 -11.32 -18.65
N GLN A 166 28.88 -10.53 -17.75
CA GLN A 166 29.19 -10.61 -16.32
C GLN A 166 28.72 -11.93 -15.70
N ILE A 167 27.52 -12.40 -16.04
CA ILE A 167 27.02 -13.71 -15.57
C ILE A 167 27.84 -14.85 -16.16
N GLN A 168 28.22 -14.77 -17.44
CA GLN A 168 29.06 -15.78 -18.08
C GLN A 168 30.44 -15.87 -17.43
N ALA A 169 31.04 -14.73 -17.10
CA ALA A 169 32.34 -14.68 -16.43
C ALA A 169 32.29 -15.34 -15.04
N ALA A 170 31.18 -15.17 -14.31
CA ALA A 170 31.03 -15.71 -12.96
C ALA A 170 30.82 -17.24 -12.92
N LEU A 171 30.19 -17.84 -13.93
CA LEU A 171 29.70 -19.23 -13.82
C LEU A 171 30.75 -20.35 -14.07
N LYS A 172 31.95 -20.06 -14.60
CA LYS A 172 32.96 -21.05 -15.06
C LYS A 172 32.44 -22.08 -16.08
N GLN A 173 33.30 -22.56 -16.96
CA GLN A 173 32.90 -23.32 -18.15
C GLN A 173 32.40 -24.75 -17.80
N GLY A 174 31.09 -24.99 -17.92
CA GLY A 174 30.47 -26.32 -17.84
C GLY A 174 29.11 -26.33 -18.55
N SER A 175 28.60 -27.49 -18.98
CA SER A 175 27.29 -27.57 -19.67
C SER A 175 26.10 -27.19 -18.76
N ALA A 176 26.18 -27.51 -17.47
CA ALA A 176 25.22 -27.05 -16.45
C ALA A 176 25.25 -25.52 -16.25
N SER A 177 26.35 -24.84 -16.62
CA SER A 177 26.47 -23.39 -16.51
C SER A 177 25.59 -22.66 -17.53
N ARG A 178 25.41 -23.18 -18.77
CA ARG A 178 24.62 -22.47 -19.79
C ARG A 178 23.13 -22.38 -19.47
N HIS A 179 22.54 -23.44 -18.91
CA HIS A 179 21.13 -23.42 -18.51
C HIS A 179 20.90 -22.44 -17.36
N ARG A 180 21.72 -22.54 -16.30
CA ARG A 180 21.69 -21.62 -15.15
C ARG A 180 21.95 -20.16 -15.56
N GLN A 181 22.86 -19.92 -16.51
CA GLN A 181 23.11 -18.59 -17.09
C GLN A 181 21.84 -18.03 -17.72
N ARG A 182 21.22 -18.78 -18.63
CA ARG A 182 19.99 -18.33 -19.32
C ARG A 182 18.87 -18.06 -18.34
N GLU A 183 18.65 -18.97 -17.39
CA GLU A 183 17.64 -18.79 -16.35
C GLU A 183 17.87 -17.51 -15.54
N LEU A 184 19.11 -17.26 -15.10
CA LEU A 184 19.42 -16.08 -14.29
C LEU A 184 19.27 -14.78 -15.10
N VAL A 185 19.72 -14.76 -16.36
CA VAL A 185 19.52 -13.62 -17.28
C VAL A 185 18.03 -13.34 -17.47
N THR A 186 17.23 -14.37 -17.80
CA THR A 186 15.78 -14.21 -17.99
C THR A 186 15.10 -13.67 -16.74
N ARG A 187 15.47 -14.12 -15.54
CA ARG A 187 14.89 -13.61 -14.29
C ARG A 187 15.27 -12.15 -14.02
N ILE A 188 16.52 -11.77 -14.28
CA ILE A 188 16.97 -10.38 -14.13
C ILE A 188 16.28 -9.46 -15.15
N GLU A 189 16.17 -9.89 -16.41
CA GLU A 189 15.47 -9.13 -17.45
C GLU A 189 13.98 -8.99 -17.15
N ARG A 190 13.34 -10.05 -16.65
CA ARG A 190 11.96 -9.99 -16.17
C ARG A 190 11.82 -8.97 -15.04
N ALA A 191 12.69 -9.04 -14.02
CA ALA A 191 12.70 -8.08 -12.93
C ALA A 191 12.90 -6.64 -13.43
N ARG A 192 13.76 -6.40 -14.42
CA ARG A 192 13.93 -5.08 -15.07
C ARG A 192 12.67 -4.56 -15.75
N GLY A 193 11.86 -5.45 -16.32
CA GLY A 193 10.59 -5.07 -16.94
C GLY A 193 9.50 -4.75 -15.93
N GLU A 194 9.56 -5.34 -14.74
CA GLU A 194 8.54 -5.19 -13.69
C GLU A 194 8.93 -4.15 -12.62
N ILE A 195 10.22 -3.83 -12.47
CA ILE A 195 10.78 -2.97 -11.41
C ILE A 195 11.54 -1.81 -12.02
N ASP A 196 11.14 -0.60 -11.66
CA ASP A 196 11.94 0.60 -11.89
C ASP A 196 13.30 0.48 -11.19
N VAL A 197 14.37 0.80 -11.93
CA VAL A 197 15.76 0.76 -11.47
C VAL A 197 15.95 1.55 -10.17
N GLU A 198 15.24 2.67 -10.01
CA GLU A 198 15.28 3.50 -8.79
C GLU A 198 14.66 2.81 -7.57
N GLN A 199 13.82 1.78 -7.78
CA GLN A 199 13.12 1.05 -6.73
C GLN A 199 13.79 -0.27 -6.35
N VAL A 200 14.86 -0.69 -7.04
CA VAL A 200 15.53 -1.99 -6.83
C VAL A 200 15.98 -2.18 -5.37
N ASP A 201 16.58 -1.16 -4.76
CA ASP A 201 17.07 -1.25 -3.37
C ASP A 201 15.92 -1.36 -2.35
N ARG A 202 14.74 -0.80 -2.69
CA ARG A 202 13.51 -0.94 -1.89
C ARG A 202 12.83 -2.28 -2.14
N ALA A 203 12.84 -2.78 -3.37
CA ALA A 203 12.35 -4.11 -3.72
C ALA A 203 13.13 -5.20 -2.98
N LEU A 204 14.46 -5.11 -2.94
CA LEU A 204 15.32 -6.00 -2.16
C LEU A 204 15.03 -5.93 -0.67
N ALA A 205 14.82 -4.72 -0.12
CA ALA A 205 14.43 -4.54 1.27
C ALA A 205 13.07 -5.16 1.58
N ALA A 206 12.09 -4.97 0.70
CA ALA A 206 10.75 -5.53 0.83
C ALA A 206 10.77 -7.06 0.79
N ALA A 207 11.52 -7.61 -0.16
CA ALA A 207 11.72 -9.04 -0.32
C ALA A 207 12.38 -9.67 0.92
N ALA A 208 13.39 -9.02 1.49
CA ALA A 208 14.02 -9.45 2.74
C ALA A 208 13.05 -9.40 3.93
N LEU A 209 12.20 -8.36 4.05
CA LEU A 209 11.18 -8.29 5.10
C LEU A 209 10.14 -9.41 4.99
N VAL A 210 9.62 -9.66 3.78
CA VAL A 210 8.67 -10.77 3.55
C VAL A 210 9.31 -12.09 3.97
N GLU A 211 10.56 -12.33 3.61
CA GLU A 211 11.27 -13.52 4.04
C GLU A 211 11.42 -13.58 5.57
N LEU A 212 11.90 -12.51 6.21
CA LEU A 212 12.09 -12.46 7.65
C LEU A 212 10.79 -12.78 8.39
N VAL A 213 9.65 -12.25 7.92
CA VAL A 213 8.33 -12.57 8.46
C VAL A 213 8.01 -14.06 8.29
N THR A 214 8.25 -14.64 7.12
CA THR A 214 7.99 -16.08 6.88
C THR A 214 8.90 -17.02 7.68
N GLN A 215 10.09 -16.55 8.07
CA GLN A 215 11.04 -17.31 8.88
C GLN A 215 10.78 -17.18 10.39
N GLN A 216 9.92 -16.24 10.82
CA GLN A 216 9.63 -16.10 12.25
C GLN A 216 8.98 -17.37 12.79
N GLN A 217 9.58 -17.94 13.83
CA GLN A 217 9.02 -19.08 14.52
C GLN A 217 7.79 -18.65 15.34
N ARG A 218 6.83 -19.56 15.49
CA ARG A 218 5.68 -19.39 16.39
C ARG A 218 6.19 -19.10 17.80
N GLY A 219 5.99 -17.88 18.29
CA GLY A 219 6.34 -17.47 19.66
C GLY A 219 7.06 -16.13 19.79
N SER A 220 7.70 -15.63 18.73
CA SER A 220 8.17 -14.23 18.75
C SER A 220 7.13 -13.30 18.15
N ASP A 221 6.83 -12.21 18.84
CA ASP A 221 5.92 -11.16 18.36
C ASP A 221 6.67 -9.92 17.82
N ARG A 222 8.00 -9.97 17.81
CA ARG A 222 8.85 -8.91 17.27
C ARG A 222 10.18 -9.43 16.78
N PHE A 223 10.80 -8.72 15.86
CA PHE A 223 12.19 -8.93 15.45
C PHE A 223 12.87 -7.60 15.13
N ALA A 224 14.19 -7.59 15.28
CA ALA A 224 15.08 -6.57 14.75
C ALA A 224 16.30 -7.30 14.20
N VAL A 225 16.59 -7.14 12.90
CA VAL A 225 17.67 -7.81 12.20
C VAL A 225 18.51 -6.76 11.49
N GLU A 226 19.78 -6.69 11.85
CA GLU A 226 20.75 -5.80 11.20
C GLU A 226 21.07 -6.30 9.78
N ALA A 227 21.21 -5.37 8.86
CA ALA A 227 21.67 -5.60 7.50
C ALA A 227 22.66 -4.47 7.10
N PRO A 228 23.43 -4.62 6.02
CA PRO A 228 24.38 -3.59 5.61
C PRO A 228 23.69 -2.22 5.40
N GLY A 229 24.00 -1.26 6.28
CA GLY A 229 23.49 0.11 6.23
C GLY A 229 22.03 0.29 6.64
N ARG A 230 21.34 -0.74 7.15
CA ARG A 230 19.91 -0.69 7.50
C ARG A 230 19.56 -1.69 8.60
N VAL A 231 18.43 -1.49 9.27
CA VAL A 231 17.86 -2.46 10.21
C VAL A 231 16.44 -2.81 9.75
N HIS A 232 16.13 -4.09 9.78
CA HIS A 232 14.80 -4.62 9.51
C HIS A 232 14.10 -4.88 10.83
N VAL A 233 13.02 -4.14 11.10
CA VAL A 233 12.24 -4.26 12.33
C VAL A 233 10.86 -4.79 11.98
N GLY A 234 10.33 -5.71 12.77
CA GLY A 234 8.97 -6.22 12.58
C GLY A 234 8.26 -6.44 13.90
N ARG A 235 6.94 -6.24 13.89
CA ARG A 235 6.08 -6.50 15.02
C ARG A 235 4.80 -7.17 14.56
N ARG A 236 4.45 -8.29 15.20
CA ARG A 236 3.20 -9.00 14.95
C ARG A 236 2.04 -8.14 15.43
N ILE A 237 0.99 -8.11 14.63
CA ILE A 237 -0.30 -7.46 14.88
C ILE A 237 -1.40 -8.49 14.63
N THR A 238 -2.45 -8.47 15.45
CA THR A 238 -3.62 -9.37 15.42
C THR A 238 -3.40 -10.74 14.75
N GLY A 239 -2.92 -11.72 15.50
CA GLY A 239 -2.85 -13.11 15.04
C GLY A 239 -1.71 -13.36 14.04
N ILE A 240 -1.96 -13.17 12.76
CA ILE A 240 -1.07 -13.62 11.67
C ILE A 240 -0.45 -12.48 10.87
N TYR A 241 -0.76 -11.22 11.18
CA TYR A 241 -0.26 -10.09 10.43
C TYR A 241 1.01 -9.52 11.06
N TRP A 242 1.87 -8.94 10.25
CA TRP A 242 3.11 -8.30 10.68
C TRP A 242 3.21 -6.91 10.09
N VAL A 243 3.49 -5.92 10.92
CA VAL A 243 4.00 -4.61 10.47
C VAL A 243 5.51 -4.70 10.43
N ALA A 244 6.09 -4.51 9.25
CA ALA A 244 7.51 -4.65 9.00
C ALA A 244 8.09 -3.36 8.41
N LEU A 245 9.25 -2.93 8.89
CA LEU A 245 9.90 -1.66 8.59
C LEU A 245 11.35 -1.91 8.16
N THR A 246 11.83 -1.13 7.19
CA THR A 246 13.27 -0.98 6.93
C THR A 246 13.68 0.42 7.32
N VAL A 247 14.56 0.54 8.31
CA VAL A 247 15.08 1.81 8.84
C VAL A 247 16.57 1.93 8.52
N GLU A 248 17.05 3.15 8.32
CA GLU A 248 18.48 3.40 8.06
C GLU A 248 19.34 3.19 9.32
N ALA A 249 20.65 3.04 9.15
CA ALA A 249 21.58 2.69 10.24
C ALA A 249 21.61 3.69 11.42
N SER A 250 21.16 4.94 11.26
CA SER A 250 21.00 5.90 12.36
C SER A 250 19.72 5.71 13.18
N TRP A 251 19.18 4.48 13.18
CA TRP A 251 17.94 4.10 13.81
C TRP A 251 17.97 4.23 15.34
N SER A 252 16.86 4.72 15.91
CA SER A 252 16.60 4.70 17.35
C SER A 252 15.50 3.68 17.67
N GLU A 253 15.85 2.61 18.36
CA GLU A 253 14.90 1.58 18.79
C GLU A 253 13.73 2.15 19.58
N LEU A 254 14.02 3.06 20.52
CA LEU A 254 13.01 3.73 21.34
C LEU A 254 12.02 4.54 20.50
N GLN A 255 12.50 5.27 19.49
CA GLN A 255 11.63 6.06 18.60
C GLN A 255 10.72 5.16 17.77
N THR A 256 11.26 4.08 17.21
CA THR A 256 10.48 3.13 16.42
C THR A 256 9.45 2.39 17.27
N GLU A 257 9.83 1.93 18.46
CA GLU A 257 8.89 1.27 19.38
C GLU A 257 7.79 2.22 19.88
N ALA A 258 8.11 3.50 20.11
CA ALA A 258 7.12 4.51 20.43
C ALA A 258 6.14 4.74 19.27
N ALA A 259 6.65 4.94 18.05
CA ALA A 259 5.82 5.16 16.87
C ALA A 259 4.94 3.95 16.53
N LEU A 260 5.47 2.73 16.66
CA LEU A 260 4.69 1.50 16.54
C LEU A 260 3.60 1.48 17.61
N ARG A 261 3.93 1.67 18.89
CA ARG A 261 2.94 1.67 19.98
C ARG A 261 1.77 2.63 19.73
N ASP A 262 2.06 3.81 19.21
CA ASP A 262 1.04 4.83 18.91
C ASP A 262 0.12 4.44 17.75
N LEU A 263 0.69 3.90 16.67
CA LEU A 263 -0.03 3.69 15.41
C LEU A 263 -0.60 2.28 15.24
N LEU A 264 -0.07 1.29 15.94
CA LEU A 264 -0.49 -0.11 15.83
C LEU A 264 -2.00 -0.33 16.04
N PRO A 265 -2.67 0.26 17.06
CA PRO A 265 -4.11 0.09 17.21
C PRO A 265 -4.93 0.63 16.03
N GLY A 266 -4.41 1.64 15.31
CA GLY A 266 -5.00 2.15 14.08
C GLY A 266 -4.85 1.15 12.93
N ILE A 267 -3.63 0.65 12.74
CA ILE A 267 -3.30 -0.35 11.72
C ILE A 267 -4.12 -1.62 11.92
N GLU A 268 -4.19 -2.15 13.15
CA GLU A 268 -4.95 -3.36 13.47
C GLU A 268 -6.42 -3.25 13.10
N ARG A 269 -7.07 -2.12 13.45
CA ARG A 269 -8.47 -1.88 13.10
C ARG A 269 -8.68 -1.81 11.58
N LEU A 270 -7.75 -1.18 10.86
CA LEU A 270 -7.84 -1.05 9.41
C LEU A 270 -7.62 -2.38 8.69
N VAL A 271 -6.63 -3.17 9.11
CA VAL A 271 -6.38 -4.52 8.57
C VAL A 271 -7.61 -5.42 8.79
N LEU A 272 -8.22 -5.39 9.97
CA LEU A 272 -9.42 -6.17 10.26
C LEU A 272 -10.68 -5.68 9.53
N ALA A 273 -10.69 -4.43 9.06
CA ALA A 273 -11.79 -3.85 8.29
C ALA A 273 -11.67 -4.13 6.78
N LEU A 274 -10.50 -4.61 6.31
CA LEU A 274 -10.35 -5.05 4.93
C LEU A 274 -11.19 -6.32 4.69
N PRO A 275 -11.76 -6.48 3.49
CA PRO A 275 -12.45 -7.72 3.15
C PRO A 275 -11.48 -8.91 3.33
N PRO A 276 -11.96 -10.06 3.84
CA PRO A 276 -11.12 -11.23 3.92
C PRO A 276 -10.58 -11.53 2.52
N PHE A 277 -9.26 -11.64 2.41
CA PHE A 277 -8.66 -12.08 1.16
C PHE A 277 -8.99 -13.56 1.02
N ASP A 278 -9.91 -13.91 0.13
CA ASP A 278 -10.09 -15.30 -0.28
C ASP A 278 -8.90 -15.66 -1.16
N PRO A 279 -7.91 -16.45 -0.69
CA PRO A 279 -6.84 -16.87 -1.56
C PRO A 279 -7.46 -17.61 -2.75
N PRO A 280 -6.98 -17.37 -4.00
CA PRO A 280 -7.43 -18.16 -5.13
C PRO A 280 -7.30 -19.64 -4.73
N PRO A 281 -8.35 -20.46 -4.94
CA PRO A 281 -8.41 -21.79 -4.37
C PRO A 281 -7.14 -22.53 -4.75
N ARG A 282 -6.30 -22.87 -3.75
CA ARG A 282 -5.11 -23.70 -3.97
C ARG A 282 -5.62 -24.98 -4.59
N GLY A 283 -5.34 -25.17 -5.89
CA GLY A 283 -6.02 -26.13 -6.78
C GLY A 283 -6.53 -27.34 -6.02
N ALA A 284 -7.86 -27.49 -5.96
CA ALA A 284 -8.49 -28.52 -5.14
C ALA A 284 -7.84 -29.87 -5.42
N ARG A 285 -7.23 -30.49 -4.40
CA ARG A 285 -6.79 -31.88 -4.51
C ARG A 285 -8.04 -32.74 -4.65
N VAL A 286 -8.32 -33.19 -5.86
CA VAL A 286 -9.36 -34.19 -6.12
C VAL A 286 -8.90 -35.51 -5.50
N LEU A 287 -9.30 -35.75 -4.25
CA LEU A 287 -9.19 -37.06 -3.62
C LEU A 287 -10.24 -37.96 -4.28
N ARG A 288 -9.80 -38.83 -5.21
CA ARG A 288 -10.65 -39.91 -5.68
C ARG A 288 -10.85 -40.89 -4.53
N LEU A 289 -12.06 -40.92 -3.99
CA LEU A 289 -12.45 -41.97 -3.05
C LEU A 289 -12.40 -43.32 -3.76
N PRO A 290 -11.86 -44.38 -3.12
CA PRO A 290 -11.92 -45.73 -3.67
C PRO A 290 -13.37 -46.10 -3.94
N SER A 291 -13.65 -46.61 -5.14
CA SER A 291 -14.96 -47.14 -5.47
C SER A 291 -15.31 -48.25 -4.47
N PRO A 292 -16.51 -48.27 -3.86
CA PRO A 292 -16.88 -49.33 -2.95
C PRO A 292 -16.74 -50.67 -3.67
N LEU A 293 -15.97 -51.58 -3.05
CA LEU A 293 -15.83 -52.95 -3.52
C LEU A 293 -17.24 -53.53 -3.66
N ARG A 294 -17.59 -53.94 -4.88
CA ARG A 294 -18.78 -54.77 -5.09
C ARG A 294 -18.53 -56.07 -4.32
N SER A 295 -19.23 -56.24 -3.20
CA SER A 295 -19.35 -57.52 -2.53
C SER A 295 -19.93 -58.51 -3.53
N VAL A 296 -19.13 -59.53 -3.88
CA VAL A 296 -19.53 -60.72 -4.65
C VAL A 296 -20.35 -61.63 -3.75
#